data_AF-A0A3D4UXT7-F1
#
_entry.id   AF-A0A3D4UXT7-F1
#
_cell.length_a   1.000
_cell.length_b   1.000
_cell.length_c   1.000
_cell.angle_alpha   90.00
_cell.angle_beta   90.00
_cell.angle_gamma   90.00
#
_symmetry.space_group_name_H-M   'P 1'
#
loop_
_entity.id
_entity.type
_entity.pdbx_description
1 polymer ?
#
loop_
_entity_poly.entity_id
_entity_poly.type
_entity_poly.pdbx_seq_one_letter_code
_entity_poly.pdbx_strand_id
1 'polypeptide(L)'
;MLFFLISAIGKFLNQDNSRDKDLLKRIARKDPVALSLLYDQYNRLLFGLLLSILKKKTEAEDLLQDVFTNIWEKADQFDPERGTGYTWIV
;
A
#
# COMPACT_ATOMS: atom_id res chain seq x y z
N MET A 1 17.03 2.31 -1.53
CA MET A 1 16.41 1.21 -2.30
C MET A 1 14.91 1.07 -2.01
N LEU A 2 14.46 1.14 -0.74
CA LEU A 2 13.04 1.13 -0.35
C LEU A 2 12.17 2.27 -0.94
N PHE A 3 12.74 3.47 -1.15
CA PHE A 3 12.00 4.63 -1.68
C PHE A 3 11.35 4.40 -3.06
N PHE A 4 11.98 3.60 -3.92
CA PHE A 4 11.43 3.27 -5.25
C PHE A 4 10.23 2.33 -5.17
N LEU A 5 10.19 1.44 -4.18
CA LEU A 5 9.06 0.55 -3.94
C LEU A 5 7.82 1.32 -3.48
N ILE A 6 8.01 2.33 -2.63
CA ILE A 6 6.92 3.17 -2.13
C ILE A 6 6.32 4.03 -3.25
N SER A 7 7.16 4.56 -4.15
CA SER A 7 6.69 5.27 -5.35
C SER A 7 5.92 4.34 -6.30
N ALA A 8 6.40 3.11 -6.49
CA ALA A 8 5.70 2.11 -7.30
C ALA A 8 4.35 1.74 -6.68
N ILE A 9 4.29 1.46 -5.37
CA ILE A 9 3.05 1.20 -4.63
C ILE A 9 2.10 2.40 -4.70
N GLY A 10 2.62 3.62 -4.53
CA GLY A 10 1.85 4.85 -4.69
C GLY A 10 1.25 4.98 -6.08
N LYS A 11 1.97 4.61 -7.13
CA LYS A 11 1.43 4.56 -8.51
C LYS A 11 0.36 3.48 -8.69
N PHE A 12 0.48 2.34 -8.00
CA PHE A 12 -0.54 1.28 -8.02
C PHE A 12 -1.83 1.70 -7.30
N LEU A 13 -1.72 2.36 -6.14
CA LEU A 13 -2.87 2.91 -5.40
C LEU A 13 -3.48 4.15 -6.09
N ASN A 14 -2.73 4.79 -6.98
CA ASN A 14 -3.15 5.98 -7.73
C ASN A 14 -3.69 5.67 -9.14
N GLN A 15 -4.09 4.42 -9.41
CA GLN A 15 -5.05 4.21 -10.49
C GLN A 15 -6.37 4.81 -10.02
N ASP A 16 -7.05 5.56 -10.88
CA ASP A 16 -8.23 6.39 -10.59
C ASP A 16 -9.48 5.55 -10.24
N ASN A 17 -9.32 4.61 -9.32
CA ASN A 17 -10.29 3.62 -8.91
C ASN A 17 -11.01 4.15 -7.68
N SER A 18 -12.24 4.62 -7.86
CA SER A 18 -13.12 5.11 -6.80
C SER A 18 -13.23 4.13 -5.62
N ARG A 19 -13.09 2.83 -5.89
CA ARG A 19 -13.08 1.76 -4.89
C ARG A 19 -11.88 1.82 -3.95
N ASP A 20 -10.67 2.04 -4.45
CA ASP A 20 -9.47 2.07 -3.62
C ASP A 20 -9.47 3.33 -2.73
N LYS A 21 -9.97 4.46 -3.26
CA LYS A 21 -10.19 5.68 -2.49
C LYS A 21 -11.20 5.45 -1.35
N ASP A 22 -12.27 4.69 -1.58
CA ASP A 22 -13.23 4.31 -0.52
C ASP A 22 -12.60 3.41 0.54
N LEU A 23 -11.86 2.37 0.12
CA LEU A 23 -11.16 1.49 1.04
C LEU A 23 -10.17 2.27 1.92
N LEU A 24 -9.37 3.17 1.35
CA LEU A 24 -8.43 4.00 2.11
C LEU A 24 -9.15 4.94 3.10
N LYS A 25 -10.29 5.54 2.71
CA LYS A 25 -11.12 6.34 3.63
C LYS A 25 -11.68 5.52 4.80
N ARG A 26 -12.03 4.26 4.55
CA ARG A 26 -12.50 3.34 5.59
C ARG A 26 -11.35 2.88 6.49
N ILE A 27 -10.19 2.60 5.93
CA ILE A 27 -8.97 2.28 6.69
C ILE A 27 -8.55 3.44 7.58
N ALA A 28 -8.66 4.69 7.11
CA ALA A 28 -8.44 5.89 7.93
C ALA A 28 -9.35 5.95 9.17
N ARG A 29 -10.55 5.36 9.08
CA ARG A 29 -11.50 5.21 10.20
C ARG A 29 -11.30 3.92 10.99
N LYS A 30 -10.16 3.24 10.78
CA LYS A 30 -9.78 1.97 11.42
C LYS A 30 -10.77 0.84 11.15
N ASP A 31 -11.29 0.75 9.92
CA ASP A 31 -12.07 -0.40 9.44
C ASP A 31 -11.12 -1.54 9.00
N PRO A 32 -11.02 -2.66 9.77
CA PRO A 32 -10.13 -3.77 9.43
C PRO A 32 -10.61 -4.56 8.20
N VAL A 33 -11.91 -4.54 7.89
CA VAL A 33 -12.46 -5.21 6.71
C VAL A 33 -11.97 -4.51 5.45
N ALA A 34 -11.91 -3.17 5.46
CA ALA A 34 -11.37 -2.40 4.35
C ALA A 34 -9.89 -2.71 4.09
N LEU A 35 -9.08 -2.89 5.15
CA LEU A 35 -7.69 -3.30 5.01
C LEU A 35 -7.57 -4.71 4.42
N SER A 36 -8.40 -5.65 4.88
CA SER A 36 -8.42 -7.02 4.34
C SER A 36 -8.77 -7.04 2.86
N LEU A 37 -9.77 -6.26 2.44
CA LEU A 37 -10.16 -6.16 1.02
C LEU A 37 -9.03 -5.59 0.16
N LEU A 38 -8.32 -4.57 0.67
CA LEU A 38 -7.16 -3.99 -0.01
C LEU A 38 -6.00 -5.01 -0.08
N TYR A 39 -5.79 -5.77 0.99
CA TYR A 39 -4.80 -6.84 1.04
C TYR A 39 -5.10 -7.93 0.01
N ASP A 40 -6.34 -8.44 -0.03
CA ASP A 40 -6.76 -9.49 -0.97
C ASP A 40 -6.58 -9.07 -2.44
N GLN A 41 -6.79 -7.78 -2.73
CA GLN A 41 -6.62 -7.21 -4.06
C GLN A 41 -5.15 -7.09 -4.48
N TYR A 42 -4.26 -6.69 -3.56
CA TYR A 42 -2.90 -6.30 -3.92
C TYR A 42 -1.79 -7.26 -3.47
N ASN A 43 -2.05 -8.19 -2.54
CA ASN A 43 -1.01 -9.06 -1.96
C ASN A 43 -0.21 -9.80 -3.03
N ARG A 44 -0.89 -10.41 -4.03
CA ARG A 44 -0.23 -11.30 -5.00
C ARG A 44 0.68 -10.52 -5.94
N LEU A 45 0.23 -9.34 -6.37
CA LEU A 45 0.99 -8.46 -7.24
C LEU A 45 2.20 -7.87 -6.50
N LEU A 46 1.97 -7.30 -5.31
CA LEU A 46 3.03 -6.69 -4.50
C LEU A 46 4.06 -7.73 -4.06
N PHE A 47 3.61 -8.91 -3.63
CA PHE A 47 4.51 -10.00 -3.27
C PHE A 47 5.37 -10.45 -4.44
N GLY A 48 4.80 -10.62 -5.63
CA GLY A 48 5.56 -10.96 -6.84
C GLY A 48 6.61 -9.91 -7.19
N LEU A 49 6.27 -8.62 -7.06
CA LEU A 49 7.21 -7.52 -7.27
C LEU A 49 8.34 -7.54 -6.23
N LEU A 50 7.99 -7.63 -4.94
CA LEU A 50 8.96 -7.67 -3.84
C LEU A 50 9.90 -8.87 -3.96
N LEU A 51 9.37 -10.06 -4.28
CA LEU A 51 10.16 -11.26 -4.52
C LEU A 51 11.08 -11.10 -5.73
N SER A 52 10.62 -10.43 -6.79
CA SER A 52 11.44 -10.17 -7.97
C SER A 52 12.63 -9.24 -7.70
N ILE A 53 12.53 -8.38 -6.68
CA ILE A 53 13.56 -7.40 -6.32
C ILE A 53 14.50 -7.97 -5.25
N LEU A 54 13.93 -8.50 -4.16
CA LEU A 54 14.70 -8.98 -3.01
C LEU A 54 15.31 -10.37 -3.23
N LYS A 55 14.75 -11.15 -4.17
CA LYS A 55 15.17 -12.52 -4.49
C LYS A 55 15.16 -13.48 -3.29
N LYS A 56 14.51 -13.09 -2.19
CA LYS A 56 14.37 -13.85 -0.97
C LYS A 56 12.93 -13.79 -0.50
N LYS A 57 12.35 -14.97 -0.27
CA LYS A 57 10.94 -15.11 0.07
C LYS A 57 10.60 -14.43 1.40
N THR A 58 11.37 -14.71 2.45
CA THR A 58 11.14 -14.17 3.80
C THR A 58 11.20 -12.64 3.82
N GLU A 59 12.25 -12.06 3.24
CA GLU A 59 12.39 -10.60 3.17
C GLU A 59 11.25 -9.94 2.37
N ALA A 60 10.71 -10.62 1.35
CA ALA A 60 9.56 -10.14 0.60
C ALA A 60 8.23 -10.25 1.38
N GLU A 61 8.06 -11.28 2.21
CA GLU A 61 6.92 -11.43 3.11
C GLU A 61 6.96 -10.35 4.20
N ASP A 62 8.11 -10.14 4.83
CA ASP A 62 8.31 -9.12 5.87
C ASP A 62 8.02 -7.71 5.32
N LEU A 63 8.58 -7.37 4.16
CA LEU A 63 8.36 -6.06 3.56
C LEU A 63 6.91 -5.87 3.08
N LEU A 64 6.24 -6.93 2.64
CA LEU A 64 4.81 -6.87 2.31
C LEU A 64 3.98 -6.52 3.56
N GLN A 65 4.28 -7.16 4.68
CA GLN A 65 3.61 -6.89 5.95
C GLN A 65 3.86 -5.45 6.41
N ASP A 66 5.10 -4.95 6.30
CA ASP A 66 5.44 -3.58 6.62
C ASP A 66 4.65 -2.58 5.76
N VAL A 67 4.45 -2.88 4.47
CA VAL A 67 3.66 -2.03 3.57
C VAL A 67 2.21 -1.91 4.06
N PHE A 68 1.54 -3.02 4.37
CA PHE A 68 0.15 -2.98 4.83
C PHE A 68 0.01 -2.40 6.24
N THR A 69 1.00 -2.61 7.11
CA THR A 69 1.08 -1.96 8.43
C THR A 69 1.18 -0.44 8.27
N ASN A 70 2.06 0.04 7.40
CA ASN A 70 2.19 1.46 7.11
C ASN A 70 0.90 2.06 6.53
N ILE A 71 0.21 1.33 5.64
CA ILE A 71 -1.10 1.74 5.11
C ILE A 71 -2.10 1.90 6.25
N TRP A 72 -2.20 0.91 7.15
CA TRP A 72 -3.10 0.96 8.31
C TRP A 72 -2.81 2.15 9.24
N GLU A 73 -1.53 2.43 9.49
CA GLU A 73 -1.10 3.48 10.41
C GLU A 73 -1.33 4.88 9.85
N LYS A 74 -1.05 5.09 8.56
CA LYS A 74 -1.01 6.43 7.94
C LYS A 74 -2.16 6.71 6.96
N ALA A 75 -3.16 5.83 6.85
CA ALA A 75 -4.31 6.05 5.95
C ALA A 75 -5.09 7.34 6.23
N ASP A 76 -5.06 7.85 7.47
CA ASP A 76 -5.62 9.14 7.86
C ASP A 76 -4.93 10.34 7.20
N GLN A 77 -3.68 10.18 6.81
CA GLN A 77 -2.87 11.19 6.11
C GLN A 77 -2.99 11.09 4.58
N PHE A 78 -3.75 10.12 4.08
CA PHE A 78 -3.95 9.94 2.65
C PHE A 78 -4.85 11.04 2.08
N ASP A 79 -4.26 11.89 1.23
CA ASP A 79 -5.00 12.84 0.41
C ASP A 79 -5.08 12.33 -1.05
N PRO A 80 -6.26 11.85 -1.50
CA PRO A 80 -6.44 11.32 -2.86
C PRO A 80 -6.33 12.39 -3.96
N GLU A 81 -6.46 13.68 -3.64
CA GLU A 81 -6.39 14.78 -4.61
C GLU A 81 -4.95 15.29 -4.81
N ARG A 82 -4.05 14.98 -3.88
CA ARG A 82 -2.66 15.45 -3.93
C ARG A 82 -1.72 14.67 -4.84
N GLY A 83 -2.18 13.59 -5.47
CA GLY A 83 -1.45 12.86 -6.51
C GLY A 83 -0.07 12.35 -6.07
N THR A 84 0.04 11.02 -5.95
CA THR A 84 1.32 10.28 -5.77
C THR A 84 2.18 10.65 -4.57
N GLY A 85 2.12 9.81 -3.53
CA GLY A 85 3.33 9.21 -2.93
C GLY A 85 4.32 10.10 -2.18
N TYR A 86 4.11 11.42 -2.06
CA TYR A 86 5.02 12.30 -1.34
C TYR A 86 4.69 12.45 0.15
N THR A 87 3.48 12.09 0.56
CA THR A 87 3.00 12.32 1.94
C THR A 87 3.34 11.20 2.93
N TRP A 88 3.86 10.05 2.48
CA TRP A 88 3.97 8.87 3.35
C TRP A 88 5.33 8.70 4.04
N ILE A 89 6.29 9.62 3.84
CA ILE A 89 7.66 9.55 4.42
C ILE A 89 8.18 10.93 4.85
N VAL A 90 7.35 11.76 5.49
CA VAL A 90 7.87 12.86 6.31
C VAL A 90 7.33 12.72 7.72
#